data_AF-A0A0G1SK63-F1
#
_entry.id   AF-A0A0G1SK63-F1
#
_cell.length_a   1.000
_cell.length_b   1.000
_cell.length_c   1.000
_cell.angle_alpha   90.00
_cell.angle_beta   90.00
_cell.angle_gamma   90.00
#
_symmetry.space_group_name_H-M   'P 1'
#
loop_
_entity.id
_entity.type
_entity.pdbx_description
1 polymer ?
#
loop_
_entity_poly.entity_id
_entity_poly.type
_entity_poly.pdbx_seq_one_letter_code
_entity_poly.pdbx_strand_id
1 'polypeptide(L)'
;MFYVYILRCSDNSLYCGQTNNLKRRVKEHNFDENKSAKYLRYKKPVILVYSEEYPTLALALKRESQIKKLTKVKKEALIASNMKPNYKFSFSGAKKVHKFGVDIAVYGGRVPTANVVYEETEKGHFEEFYSDTSTYMWFVVEGKGTFVIDDKKVEVKAKDLVVVPPKKRIHYFGKMKMVLCVTPAWDEKNEHHVRDISLEESPHD
;
A
#
# COMPACT_ATOMS: atom_id res chain seq x y z
N MET A 1 4.92 -4.26 -31.78
CA MET A 1 4.24 -3.51 -30.70
C MET A 1 4.35 -2.01 -30.97
N PHE A 2 3.26 -1.28 -30.77
CA PHE A 2 3.18 0.18 -30.88
C PHE A 2 2.77 0.76 -29.53
N TYR A 3 3.20 1.98 -29.25
CA TYR A 3 2.94 2.69 -28.00
C TYR A 3 2.18 3.97 -28.29
N VAL A 4 1.13 4.25 -27.52
CA VAL A 4 0.52 5.58 -27.41
C VAL A 4 1.01 6.18 -26.10
N TYR A 5 1.44 7.44 -26.11
CA TYR A 5 2.04 8.07 -24.94
C TYR A 5 1.54 9.50 -24.71
N ILE A 6 1.64 9.95 -23.46
CA ILE A 6 1.46 11.36 -23.07
C ILE A 6 2.76 11.86 -22.44
N LEU A 7 3.23 13.01 -22.90
CA LEU A 7 4.34 13.74 -22.31
C LEU A 7 3.83 14.97 -21.57
N ARG A 8 4.39 15.23 -20.40
CA ARG A 8 4.26 16.51 -19.70
C ARG A 8 5.41 17.41 -20.13
N CYS A 9 5.05 18.56 -20.68
CA CYS A 9 5.98 19.59 -21.10
C CYS A 9 6.42 20.47 -19.91
N SER A 10 7.47 21.27 -20.10
CA SER A 10 7.97 22.19 -19.06
C SER A 10 6.95 23.27 -18.65
N ASP A 11 6.04 23.65 -19.55
CA ASP A 11 4.91 24.55 -19.27
C ASP A 11 3.68 23.84 -18.69
N ASN A 12 3.82 22.57 -18.27
CA ASN A 12 2.76 21.72 -17.76
C ASN A 12 1.63 21.43 -18.78
N SER A 13 1.84 21.69 -20.08
CA SER A 13 0.96 21.21 -21.14
C SER A 13 1.18 19.71 -21.42
N LEU A 14 0.17 19.06 -22.00
CA LEU A 14 0.20 17.62 -22.29
C LEU A 14 0.26 17.40 -23.80
N TYR A 15 1.27 16.68 -24.25
CA TYR A 15 1.44 16.27 -25.64
C TYR A 15 1.13 14.78 -25.79
N CYS A 16 0.36 14.42 -26.82
CA CYS A 16 0.01 13.03 -27.11
C CYS A 16 0.64 12.60 -28.44
N GLY A 17 1.21 11.40 -28.47
CA GLY A 17 1.81 10.83 -29.68
C GLY A 17 1.77 9.31 -29.68
N GLN A 18 2.20 8.72 -30.79
CA GLN A 18 2.46 7.29 -30.89
C GLN A 18 3.84 6.99 -31.49
N THR A 19 4.37 5.80 -31.24
CA THR A 19 5.66 5.33 -31.76
C THR A 19 5.77 3.80 -31.66
N ASN A 20 6.62 3.17 -32.46
CA ASN A 20 7.03 1.78 -32.27
C ASN A 20 8.21 1.61 -31.31
N ASN A 21 8.86 2.70 -30.88
CA ASN A 21 9.96 2.69 -29.93
C ASN A 21 9.85 3.90 -28.99
N LEU A 22 9.30 3.67 -27.79
CA LEU A 22 9.00 4.73 -26.82
C LEU A 22 10.26 5.37 -26.24
N LYS A 23 11.24 4.56 -25.79
CA LYS A 23 12.50 5.06 -25.21
C LYS A 23 13.27 5.94 -26.20
N ARG A 24 13.37 5.51 -27.46
CA ARG A 24 13.99 6.31 -28.52
C ARG A 24 13.24 7.62 -28.74
N ARG A 25 11.91 7.57 -28.85
CA ARG A 25 11.10 8.76 -29.16
C ARG A 25 11.16 9.83 -28.08
N VAL A 26 11.18 9.44 -26.80
CA VAL A 26 11.32 10.38 -25.68
C VAL A 26 12.71 11.03 -25.68
N LYS A 27 13.77 10.28 -26.02
CA LYS A 27 15.11 10.86 -26.21
C LYS A 27 15.16 11.83 -27.38
N GLU A 28 14.59 11.48 -28.53
CA GLU A 28 14.53 12.36 -29.70
C GLU A 28 13.83 13.68 -29.36
N HIS A 29 12.68 13.64 -28.67
CA HIS A 29 11.96 14.87 -28.31
C HIS A 29 12.78 15.82 -27.42
N ASN A 30 13.58 15.28 -26.51
CA ASN A 30 14.42 16.06 -25.60
C ASN A 30 15.73 16.54 -26.25
N PHE A 31 16.42 15.69 -27.00
CA PHE A 31 17.82 15.91 -27.35
C PHE A 31 18.11 16.08 -28.86
N ASP A 32 17.16 15.80 -29.75
CA ASP A 32 17.35 15.90 -31.20
C ASP A 32 16.34 16.90 -31.79
N GLU A 33 16.80 18.12 -32.10
CA GLU A 33 15.90 19.18 -32.62
C GLU A 33 15.26 18.82 -33.96
N ASN A 34 15.98 18.09 -34.81
CA ASN A 34 15.52 17.70 -36.14
C ASN A 34 14.44 16.61 -36.06
N LYS A 35 14.55 15.70 -35.07
CA LYS A 35 13.59 14.59 -34.90
C LYS A 35 12.49 14.88 -33.88
N SER A 36 12.63 15.91 -33.06
CA SER A 36 11.60 16.36 -32.12
C SER A 36 10.37 16.92 -32.85
N ALA A 37 9.19 16.69 -32.30
CA ALA A 37 7.97 17.31 -32.82
C ALA A 37 8.09 18.84 -32.73
N LYS A 38 7.69 19.56 -33.80
CA LYS A 38 7.78 21.03 -33.87
C LYS A 38 7.20 21.72 -32.63
N TYR A 39 6.05 21.23 -32.14
CA TYR A 39 5.38 21.74 -30.94
C TYR A 39 6.22 21.62 -29.66
N LEU A 40 7.07 20.59 -29.55
CA LEU A 40 7.85 20.28 -28.37
C LEU A 40 9.21 20.97 -28.31
N ARG A 41 9.70 21.53 -29.43
CA ARG A 41 11.06 22.09 -29.51
C ARG A 41 11.35 23.16 -28.44
N TYR A 42 10.36 23.99 -28.11
CA TYR A 42 10.44 25.06 -27.12
C TYR A 42 9.81 24.71 -25.76
N LYS A 43 9.40 23.46 -25.57
CA LYS A 43 8.64 23.00 -24.39
C LYS A 43 9.35 21.88 -23.63
N LYS A 44 10.67 21.84 -23.80
CA LYS A 44 11.57 20.87 -23.17
C LYS A 44 11.99 21.37 -21.76
N PRO A 45 12.42 20.48 -20.86
CA PRO A 45 12.39 19.03 -21.00
C PRO A 45 10.95 18.50 -20.99
N VAL A 46 10.73 17.39 -21.70
CA VAL A 46 9.47 16.65 -21.70
C VAL A 46 9.63 15.36 -20.91
N ILE A 47 8.66 15.07 -20.06
CA ILE A 47 8.65 13.90 -19.18
C ILE A 47 7.55 12.95 -19.66
N LEU A 48 7.89 11.66 -19.83
CA LEU A 48 6.88 10.63 -20.10
C LEU A 48 6.04 10.42 -18.84
N VAL A 49 4.74 10.70 -18.93
CA VAL A 49 3.79 10.56 -17.81
C VAL A 49 2.76 9.46 -18.03
N TYR A 50 2.67 8.91 -19.24
CA TYR A 50 1.72 7.86 -19.59
C TYR A 50 2.15 7.09 -20.83
N SER A 51 1.90 5.79 -20.86
CA SER A 51 1.92 4.99 -22.09
C SER A 51 1.00 3.78 -22.04
N GLU A 52 0.46 3.41 -23.20
CA GLU A 52 -0.32 2.18 -23.46
C GLU A 52 0.30 1.44 -24.66
N GLU A 53 0.23 0.10 -24.65
CA GLU A 53 0.72 -0.77 -25.73
C GLU A 53 -0.42 -1.27 -26.62
N TYR A 54 -0.13 -1.37 -27.92
CA TYR A 54 -1.06 -1.82 -28.95
C TYR A 54 -0.36 -2.74 -29.95
N PRO A 55 -1.02 -3.83 -30.41
CA PRO A 55 -0.39 -4.78 -31.31
C PRO A 55 -0.17 -4.21 -32.72
N THR A 56 -1.03 -3.26 -33.15
CA THR A 56 -0.99 -2.69 -34.51
C THR A 56 -0.97 -1.16 -34.48
N LEU A 57 -0.39 -0.56 -35.53
CA LEU A 57 -0.36 0.89 -35.73
C LEU A 57 -1.78 1.48 -35.81
N ALA A 58 -2.69 0.79 -36.49
CA ALA A 58 -4.08 1.25 -36.66
C ALA A 58 -4.80 1.42 -35.30
N LEU A 59 -4.60 0.47 -34.37
CA LEU A 59 -5.15 0.56 -33.02
C LEU A 59 -4.51 1.70 -32.22
N ALA A 60 -3.18 1.85 -32.31
CA ALA A 60 -2.47 2.95 -31.67
C ALA A 60 -2.95 4.32 -32.16
N LEU A 61 -3.12 4.50 -33.48
CA LEU A 61 -3.62 5.74 -34.07
C LEU A 61 -5.07 6.04 -33.64
N LYS A 62 -5.94 5.01 -33.61
CA LYS A 62 -7.31 5.13 -33.11
C LYS A 62 -7.31 5.62 -31.66
N ARG A 63 -6.48 5.03 -30.80
CA ARG A 63 -6.37 5.43 -29.40
C ARG A 63 -5.76 6.82 -29.24
N GLU A 64 -4.70 7.16 -29.97
CA GLU A 64 -4.10 8.49 -29.96
C GLU A 64 -5.14 9.57 -30.30
N SER A 65 -5.98 9.33 -31.31
CA SER A 65 -7.09 10.23 -31.69
C SER A 65 -8.11 10.39 -30.56
N GLN A 66 -8.49 9.32 -29.88
CA GLN A 66 -9.37 9.37 -28.70
C GLN A 66 -8.75 10.21 -27.58
N ILE A 67 -7.48 9.97 -27.23
CA ILE A 67 -6.78 10.70 -26.17
C ILE A 67 -6.64 12.18 -26.54
N LYS A 68 -6.34 12.52 -27.80
CA LYS A 68 -6.22 13.92 -28.25
C LYS A 68 -7.51 14.72 -28.01
N LYS A 69 -8.68 14.10 -28.19
CA LYS A 69 -10.01 14.71 -27.94
C LYS A 69 -10.34 14.90 -26.45
N LEU A 70 -9.60 14.27 -25.53
CA LEU A 70 -9.79 14.47 -24.11
C LEU A 70 -9.35 15.87 -23.68
N THR A 71 -10.12 16.47 -22.76
CA THR A 71 -9.72 17.69 -22.05
C THR A 71 -8.47 17.42 -21.22
N LYS A 72 -7.74 18.48 -20.82
CA LYS A 72 -6.57 18.34 -19.94
C LYS A 72 -6.94 17.56 -18.68
N VAL A 73 -8.04 17.90 -18.02
CA VAL A 73 -8.53 17.21 -16.81
C VAL A 73 -8.73 15.72 -17.04
N LYS A 74 -9.35 15.31 -18.16
CA LYS A 74 -9.54 13.90 -18.49
C LYS A 74 -8.22 13.17 -18.79
N LYS A 75 -7.24 13.85 -19.39
CA LYS A 75 -5.88 13.31 -19.59
C LYS A 75 -5.14 13.14 -18.26
N GLU A 76 -5.24 14.10 -17.35
CA GLU A 76 -4.66 14.00 -16.01
C GLU A 76 -5.27 12.84 -15.22
N ALA A 77 -6.59 12.66 -15.29
CA ALA A 77 -7.26 11.50 -14.69
C ALA A 77 -6.77 10.16 -15.28
N LEU A 78 -6.60 10.10 -16.61
CA LEU A 78 -6.04 8.92 -17.28
C LEU A 78 -4.60 8.65 -16.83
N ILE A 79 -3.76 9.68 -16.74
CA ILE A 79 -2.40 9.60 -16.21
C ILE A 79 -2.41 9.04 -14.78
N ALA A 80 -3.24 9.61 -13.90
CA ALA A 80 -3.35 9.20 -12.51
C ALA A 80 -3.81 7.75 -12.36
N SER A 81 -4.80 7.31 -13.15
CA SER A 81 -5.29 5.92 -13.10
C SER A 81 -4.26 4.86 -13.50
N ASN A 82 -3.24 5.25 -14.27
CA ASN A 82 -2.19 4.35 -14.77
C ASN A 82 -0.86 4.52 -14.04
N MET A 83 -0.74 5.53 -13.17
CA MET A 83 0.34 5.58 -12.22
C MET A 83 0.17 4.42 -11.25
N LYS A 84 1.01 3.40 -11.40
CA LYS A 84 1.22 2.44 -10.32
C LYS A 84 1.94 3.18 -9.21
N PRO A 85 1.33 3.40 -8.03
CA PRO A 85 2.05 3.96 -6.90
C PRO A 85 3.28 3.08 -6.62
N ASN A 86 4.46 3.71 -6.57
CA ASN A 86 5.71 3.02 -6.26
C ASN A 86 5.82 2.83 -4.74
N TYR A 87 4.99 1.96 -4.19
CA TYR A 87 5.05 1.62 -2.77
C TYR A 87 6.33 0.83 -2.48
N LYS A 88 7.09 1.23 -1.46
CA LYS A 88 8.23 0.45 -0.96
C LYS A 88 7.77 -0.94 -0.47
N PHE A 89 6.61 -0.99 0.18
CA PHE A 89 5.90 -2.21 0.55
C PHE A 89 4.41 -2.01 0.25
N SER A 90 3.79 -2.94 -0.47
CA SER A 90 2.36 -2.88 -0.82
C SER A 90 1.57 -3.95 -0.07
N PHE A 91 0.28 -3.70 0.18
CA PHE A 91 -0.60 -4.69 0.80
C PHE A 91 -0.67 -6.01 0.03
N SER A 92 -0.67 -5.93 -1.31
CA SER A 92 -0.66 -7.10 -2.19
C SER A 92 0.66 -7.87 -2.18
N GLY A 93 1.77 -7.21 -1.81
CA GLY A 93 3.09 -7.83 -1.69
C GLY A 93 3.42 -8.30 -0.27
N ALA A 94 2.55 -8.08 0.70
CA ALA A 94 2.76 -8.50 2.08
C ALA A 94 2.65 -10.02 2.24
N LYS A 95 3.46 -10.61 3.13
CA LYS A 95 3.25 -11.99 3.56
C LYS A 95 1.99 -12.04 4.42
N LYS A 96 1.03 -12.89 4.07
CA LYS A 96 -0.21 -13.10 4.84
C LYS A 96 -0.03 -14.28 5.80
N VAL A 97 -0.37 -14.07 7.06
CA VAL A 97 -0.33 -15.08 8.13
C VAL A 97 -1.67 -15.02 8.84
N HIS A 98 -2.25 -16.18 9.14
CA HIS A 98 -3.42 -16.26 10.02
C HIS A 98 -2.96 -16.87 11.33
N LYS A 99 -3.23 -16.19 12.46
CA LYS A 99 -2.82 -16.63 13.79
C LYS A 99 -3.96 -16.34 14.79
N PHE A 100 -4.46 -17.39 15.42
CA PHE A 100 -5.47 -17.33 16.50
C PHE A 100 -6.68 -16.41 16.21
N GLY A 101 -7.24 -16.44 14.99
CA GLY A 101 -8.41 -15.60 14.64
C GLY A 101 -8.07 -14.21 14.12
N VAL A 102 -6.78 -13.93 13.88
CA VAL A 102 -6.28 -12.65 13.35
C VAL A 102 -5.56 -12.88 12.03
N ASP A 103 -5.95 -12.11 11.02
CA ASP A 103 -5.26 -12.03 9.73
C ASP A 103 -4.20 -10.94 9.77
N ILE A 104 -2.95 -11.33 9.56
CA ILE A 104 -1.77 -10.47 9.72
C ILE A 104 -1.09 -10.30 8.35
N ALA A 105 -0.89 -9.04 7.95
CA ALA A 105 -0.08 -8.66 6.81
C ALA A 105 1.30 -8.18 7.30
N VAL A 106 2.32 -9.00 7.03
CA VAL A 106 3.71 -8.74 7.41
C VAL A 106 4.44 -8.09 6.24
N TYR A 107 5.05 -6.92 6.50
CA TYR A 107 5.77 -6.13 5.51
C TYR A 107 7.28 -6.15 5.75
N GLY A 108 8.04 -6.13 4.66
CA GLY A 108 9.49 -5.96 4.69
C GLY A 108 10.29 -7.10 5.32
N GLY A 109 11.59 -6.85 5.50
CA GLY A 109 12.52 -7.76 6.18
C GLY A 109 12.62 -7.43 7.68
N ARG A 110 13.14 -8.38 8.46
CA ARG A 110 13.34 -8.21 9.91
C ARG A 110 14.37 -7.10 10.18
N VAL A 111 13.94 -6.04 10.87
CA VAL A 111 14.86 -5.05 11.46
C VAL A 111 14.88 -5.28 12.98
N PRO A 112 16.03 -5.24 13.68
CA PRO A 112 16.08 -5.63 15.09
C PRO A 112 15.31 -4.72 16.05
N THR A 113 15.04 -3.48 15.66
CA THR A 113 14.49 -2.45 16.54
C THR A 113 12.97 -2.50 16.67
N ALA A 114 12.26 -2.93 15.61
CA ALA A 114 10.81 -3.02 15.62
C ALA A 114 10.26 -3.90 14.49
N ASN A 115 9.05 -4.42 14.68
CA ASN A 115 8.21 -4.93 13.60
C ASN A 115 6.94 -4.10 13.52
N VAL A 116 6.48 -3.82 12.29
CA VAL A 116 5.17 -3.20 12.05
C VAL A 116 4.38 -4.12 11.12
N VAL A 117 3.18 -4.49 11.57
CA VAL A 117 2.25 -5.32 10.81
C VAL A 117 0.88 -4.66 10.79
N TYR A 118 0.09 -5.04 9.79
CA TYR A 118 -1.33 -4.69 9.75
C TYR A 118 -2.14 -5.94 10.09
N GLU A 119 -3.15 -5.78 10.94
CA GLU A 119 -3.95 -6.88 11.48
C GLU A 119 -5.43 -6.62 11.25
N GLU A 120 -6.17 -7.68 10.91
CA GLU A 120 -7.63 -7.68 10.87
C GLU A 120 -8.15 -8.83 11.71
N THR A 121 -9.21 -8.58 12.48
CA THR A 121 -9.95 -9.65 13.15
C THR A 121 -11.44 -9.34 13.13
N GLU A 122 -12.25 -10.39 12.99
CA GLU A 122 -13.70 -10.31 13.06
C GLU A 122 -14.24 -10.54 14.47
N LYS A 123 -13.49 -11.28 15.31
CA LYS A 123 -13.97 -11.74 16.61
C LYS A 123 -12.94 -11.60 17.73
N GLY A 124 -11.64 -11.67 17.46
CA GLY A 124 -10.60 -11.58 18.47
C GLY A 124 -9.31 -12.37 18.16
N HIS A 125 -8.40 -12.33 19.13
CA HIS A 125 -7.21 -13.18 19.23
C HIS A 125 -7.43 -14.25 20.30
N PHE A 126 -7.55 -15.50 19.87
CA PHE A 126 -7.98 -16.64 20.69
C PHE A 126 -6.85 -17.37 21.43
N GLU A 127 -5.82 -16.61 21.81
CA GLU A 127 -4.72 -17.07 22.64
C GLU A 127 -4.37 -15.93 23.61
N GLU A 128 -4.16 -16.28 24.87
CA GLU A 128 -3.50 -15.40 25.83
C GLU A 128 -2.00 -15.69 25.82
N PHE A 129 -1.21 -14.64 25.61
CA PHE A 129 0.24 -14.72 25.56
C PHE A 129 0.88 -13.52 26.26
N TYR A 130 2.19 -13.55 26.44
CA TYR A 130 2.98 -12.37 26.79
C TYR A 130 4.36 -12.43 26.13
N SER A 131 5.08 -11.31 26.11
CA SER A 131 6.48 -11.28 25.70
C SER A 131 7.42 -10.94 26.86
N ASP A 132 8.58 -11.60 26.95
CA ASP A 132 9.62 -11.27 27.93
C ASP A 132 10.23 -9.88 27.71
N THR A 133 10.30 -9.44 26.45
CA THR A 133 11.14 -8.31 26.04
C THR A 133 10.40 -7.23 25.28
N SER A 134 9.39 -7.59 24.48
CA SER A 134 8.76 -6.66 23.55
C SER A 134 7.54 -5.96 24.13
N THR A 135 7.45 -4.66 23.87
CA THR A 135 6.23 -3.86 24.01
C THR A 135 5.40 -4.00 22.74
N TYR A 136 4.10 -4.25 22.89
CA TYR A 136 3.15 -4.33 21.79
C TYR A 136 2.28 -3.08 21.78
N MET A 137 2.19 -2.42 20.63
CA MET A 137 1.44 -1.17 20.45
C MET A 137 0.44 -1.32 19.32
N TRP A 138 -0.85 -1.41 19.65
CA TRP A 138 -1.93 -1.47 18.68
C TRP A 138 -2.57 -0.11 18.49
N PHE A 139 -2.52 0.42 17.28
CA PHE A 139 -3.36 1.54 16.86
C PHE A 139 -4.60 1.01 16.15
N VAL A 140 -5.78 1.28 16.72
CA VAL A 140 -7.06 0.81 16.15
C VAL A 140 -7.46 1.73 15.01
N VAL A 141 -7.42 1.22 13.78
CA VAL A 141 -7.75 1.98 12.56
C VAL A 141 -9.25 2.05 12.35
N GLU A 142 -9.93 0.91 12.46
CA GLU A 142 -11.38 0.77 12.30
C GLU A 142 -11.94 -0.22 13.33
N GLY A 143 -13.22 -0.06 13.66
CA GLY A 143 -13.95 -0.99 14.52
C GLY A 143 -13.84 -0.68 16.01
N LYS A 144 -14.15 -1.69 16.83
CA LYS A 144 -14.13 -1.64 18.28
C LYS A 144 -13.95 -3.04 18.86
N GLY A 145 -13.44 -3.10 20.08
CA GLY A 145 -13.18 -4.36 20.76
C GLY A 145 -12.83 -4.16 22.23
N THR A 146 -12.37 -5.24 22.85
CA THR A 146 -11.94 -5.25 24.25
C THR A 146 -10.61 -5.98 24.34
N PHE A 147 -9.58 -5.28 24.80
CA PHE A 147 -8.31 -5.91 25.20
C PHE A 147 -8.43 -6.40 26.64
N VAL A 148 -7.83 -7.54 26.95
CA VAL A 148 -7.73 -8.07 28.31
C VAL A 148 -6.26 -8.14 28.66
N ILE A 149 -5.80 -7.23 29.54
CA ILE A 149 -4.40 -7.09 29.95
C ILE A 149 -4.29 -7.44 31.43
N ASP A 150 -3.56 -8.50 31.77
CA ASP A 150 -3.51 -9.07 33.13
C ASP A 150 -4.92 -9.16 33.76
N ASP A 151 -5.84 -9.81 33.04
CA ASP A 151 -7.26 -9.98 33.41
C ASP A 151 -8.10 -8.69 33.49
N LYS A 152 -7.52 -7.52 33.20
CA LYS A 152 -8.26 -6.24 33.16
C LYS A 152 -8.76 -5.93 31.76
N LYS A 153 -10.08 -5.71 31.66
CA LYS A 153 -10.74 -5.32 30.41
C LYS A 153 -10.49 -3.85 30.09
N VAL A 154 -10.13 -3.58 28.84
CA VAL A 154 -9.92 -2.25 28.27
C VAL A 154 -10.70 -2.17 26.97
N GLU A 155 -11.82 -1.45 26.98
CA GLU A 155 -12.61 -1.20 25.77
C GLU A 155 -11.89 -0.22 24.84
N VAL A 156 -11.95 -0.48 23.54
CA VAL A 156 -11.28 0.32 22.52
C VAL A 156 -12.15 0.51 21.29
N LYS A 157 -11.88 1.59 20.56
CA LYS A 157 -12.50 1.91 19.27
C LYS A 157 -11.49 2.58 18.33
N ALA A 158 -11.90 2.78 17.09
CA ALA A 158 -11.11 3.51 16.09
C ALA A 158 -10.50 4.82 16.66
N LYS A 159 -9.22 5.03 16.38
CA LYS A 159 -8.30 6.08 16.86
C LYS A 159 -7.68 5.85 18.24
N ASP A 160 -8.09 4.84 18.99
CA ASP A 160 -7.45 4.51 20.26
C ASP A 160 -6.09 3.82 20.04
N LEU A 161 -5.19 4.00 21.00
CA LEU A 161 -3.87 3.37 21.05
C LEU A 161 -3.79 2.51 22.32
N VAL A 162 -3.48 1.22 22.16
CA VAL A 162 -3.22 0.30 23.27
C VAL A 162 -1.74 0.00 23.32
N VAL A 163 -1.11 0.24 24.48
CA VAL A 163 0.30 -0.04 24.70
C VAL A 163 0.42 -1.08 25.82
N VAL A 164 0.96 -2.25 25.48
CA VAL A 164 1.15 -3.38 26.39
C VAL A 164 2.65 -3.59 26.61
N PRO A 165 3.18 -3.22 27.80
CA PRO A 165 4.58 -3.45 28.15
C PRO A 165 4.93 -4.95 28.20
N PRO A 166 6.24 -5.30 28.22
CA PRO A 166 6.67 -6.67 28.40
C PRO A 166 6.12 -7.30 29.69
N LYS A 167 5.98 -8.62 29.68
CA LYS A 167 5.51 -9.47 30.79
C LYS A 167 4.04 -9.24 31.20
N LYS A 168 3.28 -8.57 30.35
CA LYS A 168 1.83 -8.41 30.50
C LYS A 168 1.11 -9.46 29.66
N ARG A 169 0.23 -10.23 30.29
CA ARG A 169 -0.62 -11.20 29.59
C ARG A 169 -1.65 -10.45 28.77
N ILE A 170 -1.85 -10.88 27.53
CA ILE A 170 -2.74 -10.20 26.60
C ILE A 170 -3.51 -11.18 25.71
N HIS A 171 -4.80 -10.91 25.57
CA HIS A 171 -5.67 -11.38 24.50
C HIS A 171 -6.70 -10.27 24.20
N TYR A 172 -7.49 -10.41 23.13
CA TYR A 172 -8.49 -9.40 22.80
C TYR A 172 -9.65 -9.95 21.98
N PHE A 173 -10.79 -9.27 22.06
CA PHE A 173 -12.00 -9.57 21.29
C PHE A 173 -12.43 -8.37 20.46
N GLY A 174 -13.25 -8.62 19.45
CA GLY A 174 -13.94 -7.60 18.66
C GLY A 174 -13.64 -7.67 17.18
N LYS A 175 -14.34 -6.81 16.44
CA LYS A 175 -14.16 -6.62 15.00
C LYS A 175 -13.32 -5.37 14.77
N MET A 176 -12.05 -5.55 14.42
CA MET A 176 -11.06 -4.47 14.38
C MET A 176 -10.11 -4.62 13.20
N LYS A 177 -9.69 -3.48 12.67
CA LYS A 177 -8.49 -3.36 11.83
C LYS A 177 -7.47 -2.54 12.58
N MET A 178 -6.25 -3.01 12.67
CA MET A 178 -5.22 -2.45 13.54
C MET A 178 -3.87 -2.38 12.83
N VAL A 179 -3.04 -1.46 13.29
CA VAL A 179 -1.60 -1.49 13.05
C VAL A 179 -0.93 -1.89 14.35
N LEU A 180 -0.18 -2.98 14.34
CA LEU A 180 0.62 -3.42 15.47
C LEU A 180 2.08 -3.05 15.24
N CYS A 181 2.67 -2.33 16.18
CA CYS A 181 4.11 -2.14 16.31
C CYS A 181 4.65 -2.91 17.52
N VAL A 182 5.67 -3.74 17.32
CA VAL A 182 6.32 -4.54 18.37
C VAL A 182 7.76 -4.06 18.52
N THR A 183 8.17 -3.66 19.72
CA THR A 183 9.53 -3.15 20.00
C THR A 183 10.14 -3.67 21.31
N PRO A 184 11.37 -4.23 21.32
CA PRO A 184 12.18 -4.59 20.16
C PRO A 184 11.46 -5.57 19.23
N ALA A 185 12.04 -5.81 18.05
CA ALA A 185 11.45 -6.65 17.01
C ALA A 185 11.00 -8.02 17.55
N TRP A 186 9.84 -8.47 17.10
CA TRP A 186 9.24 -9.74 17.48
C TRP A 186 10.22 -10.90 17.28
N ASP A 187 10.29 -11.75 18.30
CA ASP A 187 11.02 -13.01 18.29
C ASP A 187 10.17 -14.05 19.01
N GLU A 188 9.84 -15.12 18.32
CA GLU A 188 9.06 -16.24 18.84
C GLU A 188 9.64 -16.80 20.15
N LYS A 189 10.97 -16.79 20.32
CA LYS A 189 11.62 -17.27 21.54
C LYS A 189 11.28 -16.47 22.79
N ASN A 190 10.82 -15.23 22.61
CA ASN A 190 10.46 -14.32 23.69
C ASN A 190 8.96 -14.26 23.92
N GLU A 191 8.15 -14.98 23.14
CA GLU A 191 6.70 -15.01 23.26
C GLU A 191 6.27 -16.31 23.94
N HIS A 192 5.44 -16.18 24.97
CA HIS A 192 5.03 -17.30 25.81
C HIS A 192 3.52 -17.43 25.79
N HIS A 193 3.07 -18.61 25.37
CA HIS A 193 1.69 -19.03 25.48
C HIS A 193 1.31 -19.18 26.96
N VAL A 194 0.12 -18.69 27.33
CA VAL A 194 -0.46 -18.87 28.67
C VAL A 194 -1.61 -19.87 28.62
N ARG A 195 -2.60 -19.62 27.75
CA ARG A 195 -3.76 -20.49 27.53
C ARG A 195 -4.47 -20.13 26.22
N ASP A 196 -5.25 -21.08 25.71
CA ASP A 196 -6.24 -20.80 24.67
C ASP A 196 -7.43 -20.00 25.25
N ILE A 197 -8.06 -19.19 24.39
CA ILE A 197 -9.23 -18.39 24.72
C ILE A 197 -10.44 -18.90 23.95
N SER A 198 -11.53 -19.20 24.64
CA SER A 198 -12.79 -19.58 23.98
C SER A 198 -13.49 -18.36 23.40
N LEU A 199 -14.16 -18.54 22.26
CA LEU A 199 -15.03 -17.49 21.70
C LEU A 199 -16.17 -17.12 22.67
N GLU A 200 -16.61 -18.04 23.52
CA GLU A 200 -17.65 -17.82 24.53
C GLU A 200 -17.21 -16.84 25.62
N GLU A 201 -15.90 -16.59 25.78
CA GLU A 201 -15.36 -15.58 26.70
C GLU A 201 -15.50 -14.15 26.13
N SER A 202 -15.88 -14.01 24.86
CA SER A 202 -16.06 -12.71 24.20
C SER A 202 -17.16 -11.89 24.89
N PRO A 203 -16.89 -10.63 25.28
CA PRO A 203 -17.93 -9.71 25.75
C PRO A 203 -18.79 -9.15 24.60
N HIS A 204 -18.55 -9.60 23.38
CA HIS A 204 -19.25 -9.21 22.17
C HIS A 204 -19.96 -10.46 21.63
N ASP A 205 -21.27 -10.52 21.83
CA ASP A 205 -22.17 -11.54 21.27
C ASP A 205 -22.20 -11.50 19.73
#